data_AF-Q7USG1-F1
#
_entry.id   AF-Q7USG1-F1
#
_cell.length_a   1.000
_cell.length_b   1.000
_cell.length_c   1.000
_cell.angle_alpha   90.00
_cell.angle_beta   90.00
_cell.angle_gamma   90.00
#
_symmetry.space_group_name_H-M   'P 1'
#
loop_
_entity.id
_entity.type
_entity.pdbx_description
1 polymer ?
#
loop_
_entity_poly.entity_id
_entity_poly.type
_entity_poly.pdbx_seq_one_letter_code
_entity_poly.pdbx_strand_id
1 'polypeptide(L)'
;MNESKTLTDWSSRHCVPCEGGIDRVSADAAKRYLVELSNWSLEEDGKQISRKLNTGDFQTAVRHLNAIAELAEAEQHHPDLHLTGYRHLRVVLTTHAIGGLSENDFVMAAHIDRVVS
;
A
#
# COMPACT_ATOMS: atom_id res chain seq x y z
N MET A 1 -8.70 -22.68 23.30
CA MET A 1 -8.30 -21.35 23.79
C MET A 1 -8.51 -20.39 22.65
N ASN A 2 -9.46 -19.47 22.81
CA ASN A 2 -9.96 -18.60 21.75
C ASN A 2 -9.09 -17.34 21.75
N GLU A 3 -8.04 -17.33 20.93
CA GLU A 3 -7.26 -16.11 20.67
C GLU A 3 -8.04 -15.27 19.66
N SER A 4 -8.81 -14.31 20.17
CA SER A 4 -9.37 -13.24 19.37
C SER A 4 -8.20 -12.52 18.67
N LYS A 5 -8.01 -12.81 17.38
CA LYS A 5 -7.18 -11.99 16.49
C LYS A 5 -7.75 -10.57 16.56
N THR A 6 -7.07 -9.67 17.24
CA THR A 6 -7.26 -8.24 17.04
C THR A 6 -6.85 -7.95 15.61
N LEU A 7 -7.85 -7.88 14.73
CA LEU A 7 -7.67 -7.37 13.37
C LEU A 7 -7.07 -5.98 13.48
N THR A 8 -5.94 -5.76 12.84
CA THR A 8 -5.34 -4.43 12.81
C THR A 8 -6.18 -3.62 11.84
N ASP A 9 -6.95 -2.66 12.35
CA ASP A 9 -7.65 -1.72 11.48
C ASP A 9 -6.63 -0.71 10.91
N TRP A 10 -5.95 -1.12 9.85
CA TRP A 10 -5.02 -0.27 9.09
C TRP A 10 -5.73 0.95 8.50
N SER A 11 -7.00 0.76 8.17
CA SER A 11 -7.81 1.70 7.44
C SER A 11 -8.44 2.79 8.32
N SER A 12 -8.29 2.68 9.65
CA SER A 12 -8.60 3.74 10.61
C SER A 12 -7.36 4.56 11.02
N ARG A 13 -6.18 4.23 10.49
CA ARG A 13 -4.93 4.95 10.80
C ARG A 13 -4.65 5.99 9.73
N HIS A 14 -3.80 6.94 10.07
CA HIS A 14 -3.23 7.91 9.13
C HIS A 14 -1.72 7.73 9.06
N CYS A 15 -1.16 8.04 7.89
CA CYS A 15 0.27 8.11 7.69
C CYS A 15 0.86 9.22 8.57
N VAL A 16 1.99 8.92 9.21
CA VAL A 16 2.74 9.90 10.01
C VAL A 16 3.95 10.34 9.20
N PRO A 17 4.33 11.63 9.16
CA PRO A 17 5.50 12.08 8.43
C PRO A 17 6.75 11.26 8.77
N CYS A 18 7.30 10.56 7.78
CA CYS A 18 8.52 9.78 7.94
C CYS A 18 9.75 10.65 7.69
N GLU A 19 10.11 11.48 8.66
CA GLU A 19 11.46 12.03 8.73
C GLU A 19 12.39 10.90 9.20
N GLY A 20 13.50 10.66 8.50
CA GLY A 20 14.35 9.49 8.71
C GLY A 20 14.69 9.22 10.19
N GLY A 21 14.86 7.95 10.57
CA GLY A 21 15.08 7.54 11.96
C GLY A 21 14.01 6.61 12.54
N ILE A 22 13.05 6.18 11.73
CA ILE A 22 12.05 5.16 12.08
C ILE A 22 12.57 3.78 11.66
N ASP A 23 12.33 2.78 12.50
CA ASP A 23 12.69 1.39 12.20
C ASP A 23 11.89 0.83 11.03
N ARG A 24 12.58 0.06 10.18
CA ARG A 24 11.93 -0.66 9.09
C ARG A 24 11.07 -1.79 9.64
N VAL A 25 9.91 -1.98 9.03
CA VAL A 25 9.13 -3.20 9.19
C VAL A 25 9.95 -4.37 8.64
N SER A 26 10.14 -5.41 9.46
CA SER A 26 10.86 -6.62 9.05
C SER A 26 10.04 -7.44 8.06
N ALA A 27 10.68 -8.28 7.26
CA ALA A 27 9.99 -9.15 6.31
C ALA A 27 8.94 -10.06 6.97
N ASP A 28 9.21 -10.56 8.18
CA ASP A 28 8.26 -11.40 8.92
C ASP A 28 7.08 -10.62 9.48
N ALA A 29 7.30 -9.36 9.89
CA ALA A 29 6.20 -8.46 10.24
C ALA A 29 5.35 -8.11 9.02
N ALA A 30 5.99 -7.73 7.91
CA ALA A 30 5.32 -7.44 6.64
C ALA A 30 4.45 -8.61 6.16
N LYS A 31 4.98 -9.84 6.18
CA LYS A 31 4.21 -11.05 5.84
C LYS A 31 2.98 -11.23 6.71
N ARG A 32 3.07 -10.93 8.02
CA ARG A 32 1.92 -11.00 8.94
C ARG A 32 0.87 -9.95 8.60
N TYR A 33 1.27 -8.72 8.31
CA TYR A 33 0.34 -7.65 7.93
C TYR A 33 -0.36 -7.93 6.60
N LEU A 34 0.35 -8.54 5.64
CA LEU A 34 -0.21 -8.93 4.34
C LEU A 34 -1.24 -10.06 4.42
N VAL A 35 -1.37 -10.77 5.55
CA VAL A 35 -2.50 -11.68 5.78
C VAL A 35 -3.82 -10.92 5.81
N GLU A 36 -3.81 -9.68 6.31
CA GLU A 36 -4.98 -8.80 6.38
C GLU A 36 -5.16 -7.95 5.11
N LEU A 37 -4.08 -7.76 4.34
CA LEU A 37 -4.05 -7.02 3.07
C LEU A 37 -3.83 -7.98 1.88
N SER A 38 -4.76 -8.92 1.70
CA SER A 38 -4.60 -10.07 0.80
C SER A 38 -4.46 -9.72 -0.70
N ASN A 39 -4.81 -8.49 -1.09
CA ASN A 39 -4.60 -7.99 -2.45
C ASN A 39 -3.16 -7.54 -2.74
N TRP A 40 -2.34 -7.42 -1.69
CA TRP A 40 -0.98 -6.92 -1.75
C TRP A 40 0.02 -8.07 -1.63
N SER A 41 1.20 -7.88 -2.21
CA SER A 41 2.29 -8.85 -2.18
C SER A 41 3.58 -8.17 -1.76
N LEU A 42 4.38 -8.86 -0.94
CA LEU A 42 5.76 -8.46 -0.62
C LEU A 42 6.65 -8.76 -1.82
N GLU A 43 7.42 -7.76 -2.26
CA GLU A 43 8.42 -7.95 -3.32
C GLU A 43 9.60 -8.80 -2.83
N GLU A 44 10.36 -9.40 -3.76
CA GLU A 44 11.45 -10.35 -3.44
C GLU A 44 12.54 -9.75 -2.54
N ASP A 45 12.80 -8.44 -2.66
CA ASP A 45 13.78 -7.74 -1.83
C ASP A 45 13.30 -7.45 -0.40
N GLY A 46 12.02 -7.68 -0.10
CA GLY A 46 11.40 -7.43 1.19
C GLY A 46 11.27 -5.95 1.56
N LYS A 47 11.47 -5.02 0.62
CA LYS A 47 11.51 -3.57 0.86
C LYS A 47 10.29 -2.82 0.37
N GLN A 48 9.43 -3.50 -0.37
CA GLN A 48 8.30 -2.90 -1.06
C GLN A 48 7.12 -3.87 -1.05
N ILE A 49 5.92 -3.32 -1.05
CA ILE A 49 4.71 -4.09 -1.33
C ILE A 49 4.07 -3.59 -2.62
N SER A 50 3.42 -4.47 -3.36
CA SER A 50 2.70 -4.07 -4.57
C SER A 50 1.35 -4.73 -4.73
N ARG A 51 0.47 -4.06 -5.48
CA ARG A 51 -0.82 -4.57 -5.93
C ARG A 51 -0.95 -4.37 -7.44
N LYS A 52 -1.48 -5.38 -8.14
CA LYS A 52 -1.77 -5.33 -9.58
C LYS A 52 -3.28 -5.37 -9.80
N LEU A 53 -3.78 -4.49 -10.66
CA LEU A 53 -5.18 -4.32 -11.02
C LEU A 53 -5.34 -4.44 -12.54
N ASN A 54 -6.32 -5.22 -12.98
CA ASN A 54 -6.79 -5.19 -14.35
C ASN A 54 -8.12 -4.44 -14.38
N THR A 55 -8.08 -3.20 -14.86
CA THR A 55 -9.18 -2.25 -14.81
C THR A 55 -10.15 -2.37 -15.99
N GLY A 56 -9.89 -3.29 -16.92
CA GLY A 56 -10.71 -3.52 -18.11
C GLY A 56 -10.47 -2.49 -19.22
N ASP A 57 -10.48 -1.20 -18.90
CA ASP A 57 -10.34 -0.10 -19.85
C ASP A 57 -9.50 1.08 -19.31
N PHE A 58 -9.09 1.96 -20.22
CA PHE A 58 -8.19 3.08 -19.90
C PHE A 58 -8.84 4.16 -19.02
N GLN A 59 -10.13 4.42 -19.19
CA GLN A 59 -10.81 5.45 -18.40
C GLN A 59 -10.93 5.00 -16.93
N THR A 60 -11.21 3.73 -16.70
CA THR A 60 -11.26 3.12 -15.37
C THR A 60 -9.88 3.15 -14.70
N ALA A 61 -8.80 2.81 -15.44
CA ALA A 61 -7.43 2.98 -14.93
C ALA A 61 -7.13 4.42 -14.47
N VAL A 62 -7.48 5.42 -15.30
CA VAL A 62 -7.24 6.83 -14.98
C VAL A 62 -8.07 7.29 -13.76
N ARG A 63 -9.32 6.83 -13.61
CA ARG A 63 -10.11 7.13 -12.41
C ARG A 63 -9.45 6.60 -11.14
N HIS A 64 -8.95 5.36 -11.15
CA HIS A 64 -8.24 4.81 -10.00
C HIS A 64 -6.94 5.55 -9.71
N LEU A 65 -6.16 5.91 -10.75
CA LEU A 65 -4.96 6.73 -10.59
C LEU A 65 -5.25 8.06 -9.88
N ASN A 66 -6.27 8.77 -10.32
CA ASN A 66 -6.66 10.05 -9.71
C ASN A 66 -7.09 9.89 -8.26
N ALA A 67 -7.91 8.87 -7.97
CA ALA A 67 -8.34 8.60 -6.60
C ALA A 67 -7.16 8.25 -5.67
N ILE A 68 -6.19 7.47 -6.16
CA ILE A 68 -4.96 7.18 -5.40
C ILE A 68 -4.12 8.45 -5.23
N ALA A 69 -4.03 9.32 -6.24
CA ALA A 69 -3.26 10.56 -6.14
C ALA A 69 -3.85 11.51 -5.10
N GLU A 70 -5.17 11.69 -5.07
CA GLU A 70 -5.85 12.50 -4.03
C GLU A 70 -5.59 11.94 -2.62
N LEU A 71 -5.66 10.62 -2.47
CA LEU A 71 -5.36 9.94 -1.21
C LEU A 71 -3.90 10.11 -0.79
N ALA A 72 -2.96 9.98 -1.74
CA ALA A 72 -1.53 10.09 -1.47
C ALA A 72 -1.15 11.48 -0.93
N GLU A 73 -1.74 12.54 -1.49
CA GLU A 73 -1.56 13.90 -1.00
C GLU A 73 -2.19 14.10 0.38
N ALA A 74 -3.39 13.54 0.62
CA ALA A 74 -4.04 13.63 1.92
C ALA A 74 -3.24 12.95 3.04
N GLU A 75 -2.62 11.80 2.74
CA GLU A 75 -1.81 11.02 3.67
C GLU A 75 -0.32 11.42 3.68
N GLN A 76 0.10 12.30 2.75
CA GLN A 76 1.51 12.67 2.54
C GLN A 76 2.44 11.44 2.36
N HIS A 77 1.93 10.40 1.71
CA HIS A 77 2.67 9.16 1.42
C HIS A 77 2.42 8.72 -0.03
N HIS A 78 3.45 8.84 -0.86
CA HIS A 78 3.30 8.78 -2.31
C HIS A 78 3.70 7.40 -2.86
N PRO A 79 2.78 6.65 -3.49
CA PRO A 79 3.10 5.40 -4.16
C PRO A 79 3.76 5.62 -5.51
N ASP A 80 4.51 4.62 -5.99
CA ASP A 80 4.82 4.51 -7.42
C ASP A 80 3.63 3.89 -8.16
N LEU A 81 3.18 4.58 -9.22
CA LEU A 81 2.03 4.19 -10.03
C LEU A 81 2.45 3.88 -11.46
N HIS A 82 2.16 2.66 -11.92
CA HIS A 82 2.48 2.21 -13.27
C HIS A 82 1.23 1.82 -14.03
N LEU A 83 0.88 2.58 -15.07
CA LEU A 83 -0.16 2.21 -16.02
C LEU A 83 0.48 1.62 -17.28
N THR A 84 0.23 0.34 -17.55
CA THR A 84 0.78 -0.37 -18.71
C THR A 84 -0.32 -1.06 -19.49
N GLY A 85 -0.11 -1.20 -20.81
CA GLY A 85 -1.06 -1.88 -21.70
C GLY A 85 -2.50 -1.39 -21.53
N TYR A 86 -2.69 -0.07 -21.43
CA TYR A 86 -3.94 0.69 -21.27
C TYR A 86 -4.87 0.36 -20.09
N ARG A 87 -4.75 -0.80 -19.42
CA ARG A 87 -5.68 -1.25 -18.37
C ARG A 87 -5.02 -1.91 -17.16
N HIS A 88 -3.70 -2.12 -17.21
CA HIS A 88 -2.98 -2.76 -16.11
C HIS A 88 -2.34 -1.69 -15.23
N LEU A 89 -2.94 -1.48 -14.06
CA LEU A 89 -2.42 -0.59 -13.04
C LEU A 89 -1.63 -1.41 -12.01
N ARG A 90 -0.38 -1.05 -11.77
CA ARG A 90 0.42 -1.56 -10.66
C ARG A 90 0.72 -0.42 -9.70
N VAL A 91 0.46 -0.66 -8.42
CA VAL A 91 0.75 0.26 -7.31
C VAL A 91 1.86 -0.35 -6.48
N VAL A 92 2.87 0.45 -6.13
CA VAL A 92 3.99 0.04 -5.27
C VAL A 92 4.12 1.01 -4.11
N LEU A 93 4.31 0.47 -2.91
CA LEU A 93 4.49 1.26 -1.70
C LEU A 93 5.82 0.89 -1.05
N THR A 94 6.57 1.92 -0.69
CA THR A 94 7.79 1.86 0.11
C THR A 94 8.03 3.22 0.76
N THR A 95 8.72 3.22 1.90
CA THR A 95 9.13 4.46 2.54
C THR A 95 10.56 4.80 2.12
N HIS A 96 10.70 5.64 1.10
CA HIS A 96 12.00 6.00 0.50
C HIS A 96 13.01 6.56 1.51
N ALA A 97 12.55 7.37 2.46
CA ALA A 97 13.40 8.00 3.48
C ALA A 97 14.17 6.98 4.34
N ILE A 98 13.61 5.78 4.52
CA ILE A 98 14.26 4.69 5.26
C ILE A 98 14.74 3.57 4.35
N GLY A 99 14.49 3.60 3.04
CA GLY A 99 14.91 2.57 2.09
C GLY A 99 14.28 1.19 2.33
N GLY A 100 13.02 1.16 2.75
CA GLY A 100 12.28 -0.06 3.06
C GLY A 100 10.85 0.24 3.52
N LEU A 101 10.19 -0.78 4.08
CA LEU A 101 8.81 -0.66 4.54
C LEU A 101 8.73 0.03 5.91
N SER A 102 7.74 0.90 6.07
CA SER A 102 7.24 1.40 7.36
C SER A 102 5.76 0.98 7.54
N GLU A 103 5.16 1.26 8.69
CA GLU A 103 3.73 1.05 8.89
C GLU A 103 2.87 1.87 7.92
N ASN A 104 3.34 3.05 7.48
CA ASN A 104 2.62 3.89 6.52
C ASN A 104 2.33 3.17 5.21
N ASP A 105 3.23 2.28 4.77
CA ASP A 105 3.02 1.49 3.55
C ASP A 105 1.79 0.58 3.68
N PHE A 106 1.53 0.04 4.87
CA PHE A 106 0.36 -0.82 5.12
C PHE A 106 -0.92 -0.01 5.36
N VAL A 107 -0.81 1.16 5.99
CA VAL A 107 -1.92 2.12 6.12
C VAL A 107 -2.39 2.59 4.74
N MET A 108 -1.46 3.04 3.91
CA MET A 108 -1.75 3.51 2.55
C MET A 108 -2.31 2.38 1.69
N ALA A 109 -1.79 1.15 1.81
CA ALA A 109 -2.35 -0.02 1.13
C ALA A 109 -3.83 -0.25 1.47
N ALA A 110 -4.19 -0.15 2.76
CA ALA A 110 -5.57 -0.33 3.22
C ALA A 110 -6.52 0.77 2.70
N HIS A 111 -6.05 2.01 2.66
CA HIS A 111 -6.84 3.12 2.10
C HIS A 111 -7.00 3.01 0.59
N ILE A 112 -5.95 2.61 -0.13
CA ILE A 112 -6.01 2.37 -1.57
C ILE A 112 -7.06 1.30 -1.87
N ASP A 113 -7.10 0.22 -1.08
CA ASP A 113 -8.09 -0.86 -1.26
C ASP A 113 -9.53 -0.31 -1.30
N ARG A 114 -9.86 0.72 -0.52
CA ARG A 114 -11.21 1.33 -0.49
C ARG A 114 -11.56 2.13 -1.73
N VAL A 115 -10.59 2.69 -2.45
CA VAL A 115 -10.82 3.57 -3.60
C VAL A 115 -10.61 2.87 -4.95
N VAL A 116 -10.08 1.65 -4.94
CA VAL A 116 -9.87 0.82 -6.14
C VAL A 116 -10.62 -0.50 -6.14
N SER A 117 -11.51 -0.69 -5.17
CA SER A 117 -12.48 -1.79 -5.14
C SER A 117 -13.52 -1.67 -6.26
#